data_AF-A0A6N6Q1F6-F1
#
_entry.id   AF-A0A6N6Q1F6-F1
#
_cell.length_a   1.000
_cell.length_b   1.000
_cell.length_c   1.000
_cell.angle_alpha   90.00
_cell.angle_beta   90.00
_cell.angle_gamma   90.00
#
_symmetry.space_group_name_H-M   'P 1'
#
loop_
_entity.id
_entity.type
_entity.pdbx_description
1 polymer ?
#
loop_
_entity_poly.entity_id
_entity_poly.type
_entity_poly.pdbx_seq_one_letter_code
_entity_poly.pdbx_strand_id
1 'polypeptide(L)'
;MSASSVPPLARSSEETKAQLCLLLNVAATPGLGSLVGRCWIVGSLQLLMASAGFVLIMMWFYEFFVSIINQGVIPTSPISWLWQTGLVLFGAAWTWGLMTGLSKVRAARLRGVIRKL
;
A
#
# COMPACT_ATOMS: atom_id res chain seq x y z
N MET A 1 -28.92 9.93 28.31
CA MET A 1 -27.71 10.14 27.49
C MET A 1 -26.55 9.40 28.16
N SER A 2 -26.26 8.17 27.74
CA SER A 2 -25.23 7.32 28.36
C SER A 2 -23.89 7.58 27.68
N ALA A 3 -22.96 8.21 28.40
CA ALA A 3 -21.60 8.41 27.97
C ALA A 3 -20.89 7.05 27.94
N SER A 4 -20.64 6.49 26.75
CA SER A 4 -19.82 5.29 26.62
C SER A 4 -18.36 5.62 26.92
N SER A 5 -17.99 5.45 28.19
CA SER A 5 -16.60 5.54 28.67
C SER A 5 -15.84 4.30 28.21
N VAL A 6 -15.34 4.32 26.98
CA VAL A 6 -14.44 3.29 26.47
C VAL A 6 -13.18 3.27 27.35
N PRO A 7 -12.81 2.11 27.94
CA PRO A 7 -11.72 2.02 28.91
C PRO A 7 -10.36 2.43 28.29
N PRO A 8 -9.41 2.97 29.08
CA PRO A 8 -8.10 3.45 28.59
C PRO A 8 -7.31 2.40 27.79
N LEU A 9 -7.44 1.13 28.16
CA LEU A 9 -6.81 -0.02 27.48
C LEU A 9 -7.30 -0.21 26.03
N ALA A 10 -8.56 0.14 25.74
CA ALA A 10 -9.08 0.06 24.38
C ALA A 10 -8.53 1.20 23.49
N ARG A 11 -8.09 2.32 24.07
CA ARG A 11 -7.54 3.47 23.33
C ARG A 11 -6.17 3.16 22.73
N SER A 12 -5.27 2.59 23.53
CA SER A 12 -3.95 2.15 23.04
C SER A 12 -4.07 1.03 22.02
N SER A 13 -5.06 0.15 22.17
CA SER A 13 -5.33 -0.91 21.19
C SER A 13 -5.75 -0.35 19.82
N GLU A 14 -6.63 0.64 19.75
CA GLU A 14 -7.09 1.23 18.48
C GLU A 14 -5.99 2.06 17.78
N GLU A 15 -5.16 2.79 18.54
CA GLU A 15 -3.97 3.45 17.97
C GLU A 15 -2.94 2.43 17.46
N THR A 16 -2.70 1.35 18.21
CA THR A 16 -1.79 0.27 17.80
C THR A 16 -2.28 -0.42 16.52
N LYS A 17 -3.59 -0.68 16.39
CA LYS A 17 -4.18 -1.24 15.16
C LYS A 17 -4.04 -0.30 13.97
N ALA A 18 -4.20 1.02 14.17
CA ALA A 18 -4.02 2.01 13.12
C ALA A 18 -2.55 2.12 12.67
N GLN A 19 -1.60 2.04 13.60
CA GLN A 19 -0.17 1.99 13.32
C GLN A 19 0.24 0.70 12.61
N LEU A 20 -0.31 -0.45 13.02
CA LEU A 20 -0.09 -1.73 12.33
C LEU A 20 -0.64 -1.70 10.90
N CYS A 21 -1.83 -1.11 10.67
CA CYS A 21 -2.35 -0.90 9.32
C CYS A 21 -1.41 -0.03 8.45
N LEU A 22 -0.84 1.03 9.02
CA LEU A 22 0.13 1.88 8.33
C LEU A 22 1.38 1.07 7.98
N LEU A 23 1.97 0.38 8.96
CA LEU A 23 3.17 -0.43 8.76
C LEU A 23 2.96 -1.52 7.71
N LEU A 24 1.80 -2.20 7.71
CA LEU A 24 1.49 -3.21 6.70
C LEU A 24 1.34 -2.62 5.29
N ASN A 25 0.74 -1.44 5.16
CA ASN A 25 0.64 -0.73 3.87
C ASN A 25 1.98 -0.18 3.36
N VAL A 26 2.96 0.07 4.25
CA VAL A 26 4.29 0.60 3.89
C VAL A 26 5.31 -0.51 3.66
N ALA A 27 5.35 -1.50 4.55
CA ALA A 27 6.47 -2.44 4.67
C ALA A 27 6.21 -3.80 4.04
N ALA A 28 4.94 -4.22 3.93
CA ALA A 28 4.60 -5.53 3.36
C ALA A 28 4.12 -5.39 1.92
N THR A 29 2.99 -4.72 1.71
CA THR A 29 2.41 -4.50 0.37
C THR A 29 1.28 -3.47 0.48
N PRO A 30 1.19 -2.50 -0.44
CA PRO A 30 0.06 -1.57 -0.46
C PRO A 30 -1.27 -2.33 -0.59
N GLY A 31 -2.20 -2.08 0.34
CA GLY A 31 -3.52 -2.71 0.41
C GLY A 31 -3.68 -3.76 1.52
N LEU A 32 -2.58 -4.35 2.01
CA LEU A 32 -2.60 -5.43 3.01
C LEU A 32 -3.03 -4.91 4.40
N GLY A 33 -2.61 -3.70 4.77
CA GLY A 33 -3.07 -3.01 5.98
C GLY A 33 -4.52 -2.51 5.87
N SER A 34 -4.98 -2.14 4.68
CA SER A 34 -6.39 -1.76 4.46
C SER A 34 -7.35 -2.95 4.62
N LEU A 35 -6.94 -4.15 4.21
CA LEU A 35 -7.68 -5.41 4.41
C LEU A 35 -7.79 -5.78 5.90
N VAL A 36 -6.66 -5.72 6.63
CA VAL A 36 -6.64 -5.97 8.09
C VAL A 36 -7.49 -4.94 8.84
N GLY A 37 -7.56 -3.70 8.35
CA GLY A 37 -8.41 -2.65 8.87
C GLY A 37 -9.89 -2.70 8.45
N ARG A 38 -10.39 -3.85 7.95
CA ARG A 38 -11.77 -4.08 7.46
C ARG A 38 -12.24 -3.20 6.29
N CYS A 39 -11.35 -2.47 5.62
CA CYS A 39 -11.67 -1.71 4.41
C CYS A 39 -11.36 -2.54 3.16
N TRP A 40 -12.10 -3.63 2.98
CA TRP A 40 -11.87 -4.63 1.95
C TRP A 40 -11.82 -4.04 0.54
N ILE A 41 -12.76 -3.15 0.19
CA ILE A 41 -12.86 -2.57 -1.16
C ILE A 41 -11.63 -1.74 -1.52
N VAL A 42 -11.22 -0.82 -0.63
CA VAL A 42 -10.06 0.06 -0.86
C VAL A 42 -8.75 -0.73 -0.82
N GLY A 43 -8.65 -1.72 0.08
CA GLY A 43 -7.49 -2.60 0.16
C GLY A 43 -7.33 -3.50 -1.05
N SER A 44 -8.42 -4.08 -1.55
CA SER A 44 -8.41 -4.91 -2.76
C SER A 44 -8.02 -4.11 -4.00
N LEU A 45 -8.52 -2.88 -4.16
CA LEU A 45 -8.13 -2.05 -5.30
C LEU A 45 -6.64 -1.66 -5.26
N GLN A 46 -6.12 -1.31 -4.07
CA GLN A 46 -4.69 -1.04 -3.88
C GLN A 46 -3.84 -2.26 -4.19
N LEU A 47 -4.26 -3.44 -3.74
CA LEU A 47 -3.56 -4.69 -3.97
C LEU A 47 -3.57 -5.08 -5.44
N LEU A 48 -4.71 -4.92 -6.13
CA LEU A 48 -4.84 -5.18 -7.57
C LEU A 48 -3.98 -4.23 -8.41
N MET A 49 -3.96 -2.94 -8.05
CA MET A 49 -3.15 -1.96 -8.76
C MET A 49 -1.64 -2.24 -8.57
N ALA A 50 -1.24 -2.62 -7.35
CA ALA A 50 0.12 -2.98 -7.04
C ALA A 50 0.55 -4.29 -7.72
N SER A 51 -0.31 -5.32 -7.73
CA SER A 51 -0.03 -6.58 -8.39
C SER A 51 0.04 -6.42 -9.90
N ALA A 52 -0.84 -5.62 -10.50
CA ALA A 52 -0.79 -5.28 -11.92
C ALA A 52 0.52 -4.56 -12.29
N GLY A 53 0.92 -3.54 -11.52
CA GLY A 53 2.20 -2.85 -11.72
C GLY A 53 3.40 -3.78 -11.58
N PHE A 54 3.39 -4.68 -10.58
CA PHE A 54 4.44 -5.67 -10.37
C PHE A 54 4.54 -6.68 -11.52
N VAL A 55 3.41 -7.19 -12.01
CA VAL A 55 3.37 -8.13 -13.14
C VAL A 55 3.93 -7.47 -14.42
N LEU A 56 3.63 -6.19 -14.68
CA LEU A 56 4.22 -5.44 -15.79
C LEU A 56 5.74 -5.33 -15.68
N ILE A 57 6.27 -5.07 -14.47
CA ILE A 57 7.72 -5.03 -14.23
C ILE A 57 8.34 -6.42 -14.44
N MET A 58 7.69 -7.50 -13.99
CA MET A 58 8.17 -8.87 -14.20
C MET A 58 8.17 -9.27 -15.67
N MET A 59 7.14 -8.89 -16.44
CA MET A 59 7.12 -9.09 -17.89
C MET A 59 8.26 -8.34 -18.57
N TRP A 60 8.53 -7.09 -18.18
CA TRP A 60 9.67 -6.35 -18.69
C TRP A 60 11.02 -7.01 -18.35
N PHE A 61 11.19 -7.50 -17.12
CA PHE A 61 12.40 -8.25 -16.73
C PHE A 61 12.58 -9.50 -17.59
N TYR A 62 11.49 -10.23 -17.84
CA TYR A 62 11.52 -11.41 -18.70
C TYR A 62 11.98 -11.04 -20.13
N GLU A 63 11.39 -10.01 -20.74
CA GLU A 63 11.83 -9.53 -22.07
C GLU A 63 13.30 -9.07 -22.06
N PHE A 64 13.74 -8.41 -21.00
CA PHE A 64 15.12 -7.97 -20.83
C PHE A 64 16.10 -9.15 -20.80
N PHE A 65 15.82 -10.18 -20.00
CA PHE A 65 16.67 -11.37 -19.93
C PHE A 65 16.64 -12.20 -21.21
N VAL A 66 15.47 -12.39 -21.82
CA VAL A 66 15.34 -13.08 -23.11
C VAL A 66 16.15 -12.35 -24.19
N SER A 67 16.12 -11.02 -24.20
CA SER A 67 16.93 -10.21 -25.12
C SER A 67 18.44 -10.43 -24.91
N ILE A 68 18.91 -10.43 -23.66
CA ILE A 68 20.31 -10.71 -23.34
C ILE A 68 20.72 -12.11 -23.77
N ILE A 69 19.90 -13.13 -23.49
CA ILE A 69 20.20 -14.52 -23.83
C ILE A 69 20.28 -14.69 -25.36
N ASN A 70 19.36 -14.06 -26.10
CA ASN A 70 19.30 -14.20 -27.55
C ASN A 70 20.37 -13.39 -28.29
N GLN A 71 20.73 -12.22 -27.78
CA GLN A 71 21.64 -11.29 -28.46
C GLN A 71 23.07 -11.31 -27.90
N GLY A 72 23.27 -11.87 -26.70
CA GLY A 72 24.56 -11.90 -26.01
C GLY A 72 25.08 -10.52 -25.58
N VAL A 73 24.26 -9.47 -25.69
CA VAL A 73 24.61 -8.08 -25.37
C VAL A 73 23.54 -7.44 -24.51
N ILE A 74 23.94 -6.50 -23.65
CA ILE A 74 23.00 -5.73 -22.83
C ILE A 74 22.32 -4.69 -23.73
N PRO A 75 20.98 -4.69 -23.82
CA PRO A 75 20.25 -3.73 -24.65
C PRO A 75 20.48 -2.30 -24.15
N THR A 76 21.00 -1.43 -25.01
CA THR A 76 21.24 0.00 -24.70
C THR A 76 20.01 0.87 -25.00
N SER A 77 19.04 0.33 -25.74
CA SER A 77 17.78 0.99 -26.08
C SER A 77 16.64 0.44 -25.20
N PRO A 78 15.62 1.26 -24.88
CA PRO A 78 14.48 0.81 -24.10
C PRO A 78 13.75 -0.32 -24.84
N ILE A 79 13.71 -1.52 -24.22
CA ILE A 79 13.11 -2.72 -24.84
C ILE A 79 11.59 -2.58 -24.97
N SER A 80 10.93 -2.02 -23.96
CA SER A 80 9.51 -1.74 -24.01
C SER A 80 9.11 -0.65 -23.01
N TRP A 81 7.87 -0.17 -23.12
CA TRP A 81 7.26 0.81 -22.23
C TRP A 81 6.72 0.18 -20.93
N LEU A 82 6.73 -1.15 -20.82
CA LEU A 82 6.14 -1.92 -19.71
C LEU A 82 6.76 -1.56 -18.35
N TRP A 83 8.05 -1.24 -18.31
CA TRP A 83 8.70 -0.84 -17.06
C TRP A 83 8.19 0.52 -16.58
N GLN A 84 7.91 1.46 -17.47
CA GLN A 84 7.44 2.80 -17.10
C GLN A 84 6.04 2.71 -16.53
N THR A 85 5.14 2.00 -17.23
CA THR A 85 3.75 1.84 -16.80
C THR A 85 3.65 0.97 -15.55
N GLY A 86 4.45 -0.09 -15.46
CA GLY A 86 4.57 -0.91 -14.26
C GLY A 86 5.04 -0.09 -13.05
N LEU A 87 6.07 0.73 -13.21
CA LEU A 87 6.60 1.60 -12.15
C LEU A 87 5.58 2.67 -11.72
N VAL A 88 4.88 3.29 -12.68
CA VAL A 88 3.85 4.30 -12.39
C VAL A 88 2.66 3.68 -11.67
N LEU A 89 2.13 2.54 -12.14
CA LEU A 89 1.02 1.85 -11.46
C LEU A 89 1.42 1.41 -10.06
N PHE A 90 2.60 0.80 -9.93
CA PHE A 90 3.10 0.33 -8.64
C PHE A 90 3.34 1.48 -7.66
N GLY A 91 3.99 2.55 -8.11
CA GLY A 91 4.23 3.75 -7.31
C GLY A 91 2.94 4.49 -6.93
N ALA A 92 1.96 4.56 -7.83
CA ALA A 92 0.64 5.13 -7.55
C ALA A 92 -0.12 4.30 -6.50
N ALA A 93 -0.11 2.97 -6.62
CA ALA A 93 -0.69 2.08 -5.62
C ALA A 93 -0.01 2.23 -4.26
N TRP A 94 1.32 2.37 -4.25
CA TRP A 94 2.13 2.54 -3.06
C TRP A 94 1.83 3.86 -2.33
N THR A 95 1.83 4.98 -3.07
CA THR A 95 1.52 6.31 -2.51
C THR A 95 0.08 6.39 -2.01
N TRP A 96 -0.87 5.78 -2.70
CA TRP A 96 -2.26 5.65 -2.23
C TRP A 96 -2.31 4.86 -0.91
N GLY A 97 -1.62 3.71 -0.83
CA GLY A 97 -1.53 2.90 0.40
C GLY A 97 -1.01 3.69 1.61
N LEU A 98 0.03 4.51 1.39
CA LEU A 98 0.59 5.43 2.39
C LEU A 98 -0.42 6.47 2.86
N MET A 99 -1.05 7.19 1.93
CA MET A 99 -2.04 8.23 2.25
C MET A 99 -3.21 7.67 3.06
N THR A 100 -3.65 6.46 2.73
CA THR A 100 -4.76 5.78 3.44
C THR A 100 -4.37 5.42 4.87
N GLY A 101 -3.16 4.87 5.06
CA GLY A 101 -2.64 4.55 6.39
C GLY A 101 -2.50 5.80 7.27
N LEU A 102 -1.92 6.87 6.71
CA LEU A 102 -1.75 8.15 7.42
C LEU A 102 -3.11 8.77 7.82
N SER A 103 -4.10 8.69 6.95
CA SER A 103 -5.46 9.18 7.23
C SER A 103 -6.10 8.44 8.40
N LYS A 104 -5.93 7.11 8.48
CA LYS A 104 -6.44 6.30 9.60
C LYS A 104 -5.76 6.64 10.93
N VAL A 105 -4.44 6.82 10.93
CA VAL A 105 -3.69 7.23 12.13
C VAL A 105 -4.09 8.64 12.58
N ARG A 106 -4.23 9.59 11.64
CA ARG A 106 -4.71 10.95 11.94
C ARG A 106 -6.13 10.93 12.52
N ALA A 107 -7.04 10.14 11.95
CA ALA A 107 -8.41 10.01 12.44
C ALA A 107 -8.48 9.37 13.85
N ALA A 108 -7.63 8.38 14.14
CA ALA A 108 -7.54 7.79 15.48
C ALA A 108 -7.06 8.82 16.51
N ARG A 109 -6.02 9.60 16.18
CA ARG A 109 -5.50 10.67 17.05
C ARG A 109 -6.53 11.77 17.30
N LEU A 110 -7.21 12.26 16.26
CA LEU A 110 -8.24 13.30 16.38
C LEU A 110 -9.42 12.85 17.25
N ARG A 111 -9.88 11.61 17.09
CA ARG A 111 -10.92 11.02 17.97
C ARG A 111 -10.45 10.92 19.43
N GLY A 112 -9.16 10.71 19.67
CA GLY A 112 -8.56 10.74 21.00
C GLY A 112 -8.53 12.13 21.64
N VAL A 113 -8.42 13.20 20.84
CA VAL A 113 -8.37 14.59 21.29
C VAL A 113 -9.76 15.16 21.58
N ILE A 114 -10.72 15.02 20.66
CA ILE A 114 -12.09 15.59 20.79
C ILE A 114 -12.82 15.05 22.03
N ARG A 115 -12.51 13.83 22.45
CA ARG A 115 -13.17 13.16 23.59
C ARG A 115 -12.56 13.52 24.96
N LYS A 116 -11.47 14.29 24.99
CA LYS A 116 -10.86 14.83 26.23
C LYS A 116 -11.41 16.21 26.60
N LEU A 117 -12.07 16.90 25.66
CA LEU A 117 -12.80 18.15 25.85
C LEU A 117 -14.22 17.83 26.33
#